data_AF-A0A091WAN6-F1
#
_entry.id   AF-A0A091WAN6-F1
#
_cell.length_a   1.000
_cell.length_b   1.000
_cell.length_c   1.000
_cell.angle_alpha   90.00
_cell.angle_beta   90.00
_cell.angle_gamma   90.00
#
_symmetry.space_group_name_H-M   'P 1'
#
loop_
_entity.id
_entity.type
_entity.pdbx_description
1 polymer ?
#
loop_
_entity_poly.entity_id
_entity_poly.type
_entity_poly.pdbx_seq_one_letter_code
_entity_poly.pdbx_strand_id
1 'polypeptide(L)' 'DKSSGIHYGVITCEGCKGFFRRSQQSSLSYACSRQQNCPIDRASRNRCQHCRLQKCLRLGMSR' A
#
# COMPACT_ATOMS: atom_id res chain seq x y z
N ASP A 1 -2.52 -6.97 9.97
CA ASP A 1 -3.99 -6.80 9.81
C ASP A 1 -4.52 -8.10 9.25
N LYS A 2 -5.71 -8.54 9.63
CA LYS A 2 -6.22 -9.84 9.17
C LYS A 2 -6.48 -9.75 7.66
N SER A 3 -5.94 -10.71 6.90
CA SER A 3 -6.21 -10.76 5.46
C SER A 3 -7.65 -11.18 5.21
N SER A 4 -8.24 -10.64 4.15
CA SER A 4 -9.56 -11.00 3.64
C SER A 4 -9.49 -11.87 2.38
N GLY A 5 -8.29 -12.33 1.99
CA GLY A 5 -8.05 -13.11 0.78
C GLY A 5 -6.99 -12.50 -0.14
N ILE A 6 -6.95 -13.02 -1.37
CA ILE A 6 -6.05 -12.56 -2.42
C ILE A 6 -6.72 -11.39 -3.14
N HIS A 7 -6.02 -10.25 -3.20
CA HIS A 7 -6.44 -9.08 -3.96
C HIS A 7 -5.24 -8.55 -4.74
N TYR A 8 -5.42 -8.30 -6.04
CA TYR A 8 -4.34 -7.81 -6.91
C TYR A 8 -3.11 -8.74 -6.90
N GLY A 9 -3.35 -10.06 -6.96
CA GLY A 9 -2.27 -11.07 -7.04
C GLY A 9 -1.64 -11.51 -5.72
N VAL A 10 -1.94 -10.85 -4.59
CA VAL A 10 -1.30 -11.20 -3.30
C VAL A 10 -2.29 -11.23 -2.14
N ILE A 11 -1.96 -11.97 -1.08
CA ILE A 11 -2.74 -12.02 0.16
C ILE A 11 -2.67 -10.65 0.84
N THR A 12 -3.81 -9.96 0.94
CA THR A 12 -3.85 -8.62 1.54
C THR A 12 -5.01 -8.43 2.49
N CYS A 13 -4.95 -7.36 3.29
CA CYS A 13 -6.08 -6.88 4.09
C CYS A 13 -6.92 -5.88 3.27
N GLU A 14 -8.19 -5.71 3.65
CA GLU A 14 -9.11 -4.76 2.99
C GLU A 14 -8.55 -3.33 2.95
N GLY A 15 -7.82 -2.92 3.99
CA GLY A 15 -7.19 -1.60 4.03
C GLY A 15 -6.15 -1.38 2.92
N CYS A 16 -5.34 -2.39 2.61
CA CYS A 16 -4.33 -2.29 1.54
C CYS A 16 -4.94 -2.52 0.15
N LYS A 17 -5.93 -3.41 0.02
CA LYS A 17 -6.75 -3.56 -1.19
C LYS A 17 -7.39 -2.23 -1.61
N GLY A 18 -8.11 -1.58 -0.70
CA GLY A 18 -8.78 -0.31 -0.98
C GLY A 18 -7.82 0.84 -1.25
N PHE A 19 -6.69 0.87 -0.53
CA PHE A 19 -5.62 1.83 -0.79
C PHE A 19 -5.04 1.66 -2.20
N PHE A 20 -4.62 0.44 -2.56
CA PHE A 20 -4.04 0.14 -3.86
C PHE A 20 -4.99 0.48 -5.01
N ARG A 21 -6.28 0.12 -4.89
CA ARG A 21 -7.32 0.50 -5.87
C ARG A 21 -7.35 2.00 -6.15
N ARG A 22 -7.36 2.82 -5.09
CA ARG A 22 -7.41 4.29 -5.22
C ARG A 22 -6.11 4.84 -5.79
N SER A 23 -4.97 4.28 -5.39
CA SER A 23 -3.66 4.70 -5.89
C SER A 23 -3.48 4.41 -7.39
N GLN A 24 -4.13 3.38 -7.93
CA GLN A 24 -4.12 3.08 -9.38
C GLN A 24 -5.04 4.00 -10.19
N GLN A 25 -6.13 4.50 -9.58
CA GLN A 25 -7.08 5.40 -10.26
C GLN A 25 -6.70 6.88 -10.14
N SER A 26 -5.84 7.23 -9.18
CA SER A 26 -5.44 8.59 -8.91
C SER A 26 -4.21 8.97 -9.75
N SER A 27 -4.21 10.17 -10.32
CA SER A 27 -3.02 10.80 -10.91
C SER A 27 -2.05 11.37 -9.86
N LEU A 28 -2.33 11.18 -8.57
CA LEU A 28 -1.58 11.79 -7.49
C LEU A 28 -0.30 11.00 -7.19
N SER A 29 0.84 11.64 -7.44
CA SER A 29 2.15 11.11 -7.07
C SER A 29 2.41 11.27 -5.58
N TYR A 30 2.50 10.16 -4.84
CA TYR A 30 2.87 10.22 -3.44
C TYR A 30 4.36 10.51 -3.26
N ALA A 31 4.68 11.50 -2.42
CA ALA A 31 6.04 11.76 -1.96
C ALA A 31 6.25 11.22 -0.54
N CYS A 32 7.47 10.76 -0.23
CA CYS A 32 7.87 10.46 1.14
C CYS A 32 8.54 11.69 1.75
N SER A 33 8.11 12.10 2.95
CA SER A 33 8.76 13.19 3.71
C SER A 33 9.97 12.73 4.52
N ARG A 34 10.45 11.49 4.31
CA ARG A 34 11.59 10.87 5.00
C ARG A 34 12.46 10.16 3.96
N GLN A 35 13.23 9.17 4.39
CA GLN A 35 14.20 8.42 3.55
C GLN A 35 13.57 7.29 2.73
N GLN A 36 12.30 7.41 2.32
CA GLN A 36 11.58 6.39 1.52
C GLN A 36 11.57 4.95 2.10
N ASN A 37 11.90 4.79 3.38
CA ASN A 37 11.94 3.51 4.09
C ASN A 37 11.06 3.52 5.35
N CYS A 38 9.90 4.17 5.28
CA CYS A 38 8.99 4.23 6.42
C CYS A 38 8.50 2.80 6.77
N PRO A 39 8.51 2.41 8.06
CA PRO A 39 7.90 1.16 8.48
C PRO A 39 6.39 1.21 8.19
N ILE A 40 5.86 0.13 7.59
CA ILE A 40 4.45 -0.01 7.25
C ILE A 40 3.88 -1.21 8.01
N ASP A 41 3.26 -0.91 9.15
CA ASP A 41 2.53 -1.83 10.01
C ASP A 41 1.05 -1.40 10.16
N ARG A 42 0.28 -2.10 10.99
CA ARG A 42 -1.17 -1.81 11.18
C ARG A 42 -1.43 -0.40 11.71
N ALA A 43 -0.59 0.10 12.61
CA ALA A 43 -0.73 1.40 13.25
C ALA A 43 -0.11 2.54 12.42
N SER A 44 0.95 2.25 11.65
CA SER A 44 1.75 3.25 10.95
C SER A 44 1.49 3.35 9.44
N ARG A 45 0.77 2.40 8.82
CA ARG A 45 0.55 2.35 7.36
C ARG A 45 -0.03 3.61 6.73
N ASN A 46 -0.76 4.44 7.47
CA ASN A 46 -1.32 5.69 6.94
C ASN A 46 -0.35 6.88 7.02
N ARG A 47 0.79 6.77 7.74
CA ARG A 47 1.74 7.87 7.93
C ARG A 47 2.51 8.24 6.66
N CYS A 48 2.67 7.30 5.71
CA CYS A 48 3.36 7.56 4.46
C CYS A 48 2.74 6.75 3.33
N GLN A 49 1.98 7.43 2.45
CA GLN A 49 1.32 6.81 1.31
C GLN A 49 2.34 6.30 0.28
N HIS A 50 3.44 7.04 0.07
CA HIS A 50 4.52 6.62 -0.84
C HIS A 50 5.10 5.26 -0.45
N CYS A 51 5.58 5.11 0.80
CA CYS A 51 6.18 3.86 1.26
C CYS A 51 5.14 2.72 1.33
N ARG A 52 3.88 3.04 1.63
CA ARG A 52 2.80 2.05 1.61
C ARG A 52 2.57 1.51 0.20
N LEU A 53 2.50 2.38 -0.81
CA LEU A 53 2.32 1.98 -2.21
C LEU A 53 3.53 1.19 -2.72
N GLN A 54 4.74 1.66 -2.42
CA GLN A 54 5.96 0.94 -2.78
C GLN A 54 6.02 -0.45 -2.14
N LYS A 55 5.58 -0.60 -0.89
CA LYS A 55 5.46 -1.92 -0.26
C LYS A 55 4.43 -2.81 -0.95
N CYS A 56 3.27 -2.28 -1.33
CA CYS A 56 2.26 -3.02 -2.11
C CYS A 56 2.86 -3.56 -3.41
N LEU A 57 3.52 -2.69 -4.19
CA LEU A 57 4.17 -3.07 -5.45
C LEU A 57 5.27 -4.11 -5.25
N ARG A 58 6.15 -3.90 -4.25
CA ARG A 58 7.25 -4.82 -3.93
C ARG A 58 6.77 -6.21 -3.52
N LEU A 59 5.62 -6.29 -2.86
CA LEU A 59 5.01 -7.58 -2.49
C LEU A 59 4.35 -8.28 -3.69
N GLY A 60 4.27 -7.63 -4.85
CA GLY A 60 3.70 -8.18 -6.07
C GLY A 60 2.25 -7.77 -6.32
N MET A 61 1.73 -6.71 -5.67
CA MET A 61 0.42 -6.20 -6.04
C MET A 61 0.45 -5.66 -7.46
N SER A 62 -0.24 -6.35 -8.37
CA SER A 62 -0.37 -6.00 -9.78
C SER A 62 -1.82 -6.01 -10.20
N ARG A 63 -2.12 -5.29 -11.28
CA ARG A 63 -3.48 -5.09 -11.81
C ARG A 63 -4.21 -6.42 -12.02
#